data_AF-A0A6I9PKB0-F1
#
_entry.id   AF-A0A6I9PKB0-F1
#
_cell.length_a   1.000
_cell.length_b   1.000
_cell.length_c   1.000
_cell.angle_alpha   90.00
_cell.angle_beta   90.00
_cell.angle_gamma   90.00
#
_symmetry.space_group_name_H-M   'P 1'
#
loop_
_entity.id
_entity.type
_entity.pdbx_description
1 polymer ?
#
loop_
_entity_poly.entity_id
_entity_poly.type
_entity_poly.pdbx_seq_one_letter_code
_entity_poly.pdbx_strand_id
1 'polypeptide(L)'
;VLSNIDELFNREELSAAPDPGWPDCFNSGVFVFRPSLETYGKLLQHCTDHGSFDGGDQGVLNSFFNDWSTADISKHLPFIYNLSSIAIYTYLPAFKQYGGNAKVVHFLGKTKPWSYTYNTTSRQITGSADDATTHPTFLQDWWSLYSSTVVPMLQEQHGDQPFYSGCVEPPPCDMITVESVQDGTCPAFDQAIPPELSSEERKQKWEQGQADYLGMDSFDNIKKKLDSFLK
;
A
#
# COMPACT_ATOMS: atom_id res chain seq x y z
N VAL A 1 9.66 4.66 -1.24
CA VAL A 1 10.49 5.87 -1.42
C VAL A 1 11.88 5.42 -1.84
N LEU A 2 12.47 6.04 -2.86
CA LEU A 2 13.76 5.65 -3.46
C LEU A 2 14.91 6.58 -3.07
N SER A 3 14.62 7.82 -2.67
CA SER A 3 15.61 8.80 -2.20
C SER A 3 14.96 9.78 -1.22
N ASN A 4 15.77 10.62 -0.55
CA ASN A 4 15.26 11.66 0.34
C ASN A 4 14.30 12.61 -0.42
N ILE A 5 13.20 12.97 0.26
CA ILE A 5 12.12 13.83 -0.23
C ILE A 5 11.77 14.94 0.76
N ASP A 6 12.66 15.27 1.71
CA ASP A 6 12.35 16.23 2.78
C ASP A 6 12.15 17.65 2.21
N GLU A 7 12.66 17.93 1.03
CA GLU A 7 12.37 19.18 0.32
C GLU A 7 10.89 19.38 0.00
N LEU A 8 10.05 18.34 0.07
CA LEU A 8 8.59 18.48 -0.01
C LEU A 8 8.03 19.31 1.14
N PHE A 9 8.68 19.34 2.31
CA PHE A 9 8.26 20.19 3.43
C PHE A 9 8.43 21.69 3.17
N ASN A 10 9.11 22.07 2.08
CA ASN A 10 9.19 23.47 1.64
C ASN A 10 7.98 23.90 0.80
N ARG A 11 7.01 23.00 0.53
CA ARG A 11 5.82 23.26 -0.29
C ARG A 11 4.63 23.68 0.58
N GLU A 12 3.68 24.40 -0.02
CA GLU A 12 2.45 24.82 0.64
C GLU A 12 1.26 23.89 0.35
N GLU A 13 0.17 24.06 1.11
CA GLU A 13 -1.08 23.35 0.86
C GLU A 13 -1.84 23.95 -0.35
N LEU A 14 -2.44 23.17 -1.24
CA LEU A 14 -2.23 21.73 -1.47
C LEU A 14 -1.22 21.56 -2.60
N SER A 15 -0.09 20.89 -2.35
CA SER A 15 0.88 20.56 -3.40
C SER A 15 0.87 19.07 -3.71
N ALA A 16 0.68 18.68 -4.96
CA ALA A 16 0.58 17.29 -5.39
C ALA A 16 1.12 17.12 -6.82
N ALA A 17 1.39 15.88 -7.22
CA ALA A 17 1.82 15.55 -8.58
C ALA A 17 0.60 15.31 -9.49
N PRO A 18 0.70 15.59 -10.81
CA PRO A 18 -0.39 15.32 -11.74
C PRO A 18 -0.75 13.84 -11.82
N ASP A 19 -2.04 13.55 -11.99
CA ASP A 19 -2.53 12.22 -12.31
C ASP A 19 -2.19 11.84 -13.77
N PRO A 20 -1.68 10.62 -14.04
CA PRO A 20 -1.33 10.22 -15.40
C PRO A 20 -2.54 9.97 -16.30
N GLY A 21 -3.73 9.74 -15.75
CA GLY A 21 -4.96 9.54 -16.50
C GLY A 21 -5.60 10.86 -16.93
N TRP A 22 -5.79 11.78 -15.99
CA TRP A 22 -6.33 13.12 -16.26
C TRP A 22 -5.44 14.21 -15.63
N PRO A 23 -4.52 14.84 -16.39
CA PRO A 23 -3.45 15.66 -15.82
C PRO A 23 -3.90 17.00 -15.22
N ASP A 24 -5.15 17.44 -15.45
CA ASP A 24 -5.74 18.57 -14.74
C ASP A 24 -6.26 18.19 -13.34
N CYS A 25 -6.23 16.91 -12.99
CA CYS A 25 -6.38 16.43 -11.63
C CYS A 25 -5.00 16.07 -11.07
N PHE A 26 -4.81 16.31 -9.78
CA PHE A 26 -3.67 15.78 -9.07
C PHE A 26 -3.94 14.36 -8.56
N ASN A 27 -2.87 13.56 -8.47
CA ASN A 27 -2.93 12.24 -7.85
C ASN A 27 -2.82 12.37 -6.32
N SER A 28 -3.80 11.86 -5.59
CA SER A 28 -3.85 11.95 -4.12
C SER A 28 -2.94 10.96 -3.39
N GLY A 29 -2.18 10.12 -4.09
CA GLY A 29 -1.25 9.17 -3.47
C GLY A 29 -0.08 9.83 -2.75
N VAL A 30 0.33 11.03 -3.18
CA VAL A 30 1.35 11.85 -2.51
C VAL A 30 0.97 13.33 -2.64
N PHE A 31 0.76 13.99 -1.51
CA PHE A 31 0.50 15.43 -1.45
C PHE A 31 1.01 16.05 -0.16
N VAL A 32 1.25 17.36 -0.19
CA VAL A 32 1.68 18.19 0.95
C VAL A 32 0.49 19.02 1.41
N PHE A 33 0.19 18.94 2.71
CA PHE A 33 -0.93 19.64 3.34
C PHE A 33 -0.54 20.18 4.72
N ARG A 34 -1.38 21.03 5.30
CA ARG A 34 -1.23 21.55 6.67
C ARG A 34 -2.36 21.00 7.55
N PRO A 35 -2.07 20.19 8.58
CA PRO A 35 -3.09 19.70 9.49
C PRO A 35 -3.91 20.86 10.08
N SER A 36 -5.23 20.81 9.92
CA SER A 36 -6.15 21.86 10.35
C SER A 36 -7.53 21.26 10.62
N LEU A 37 -8.07 21.46 11.83
CA LEU A 37 -9.44 21.05 12.16
C LEU A 37 -10.48 21.79 11.31
N GLU A 38 -10.18 23.02 10.90
CA GLU A 38 -11.03 23.79 10.00
C GLU A 38 -11.08 23.16 8.61
N THR A 39 -9.93 22.83 8.02
CA THR A 39 -9.85 22.17 6.72
C THR A 39 -10.51 20.79 6.76
N TYR A 40 -10.29 20.04 7.84
CA TYR A 40 -10.97 18.76 8.08
C TYR A 40 -12.50 18.91 8.11
N GLY A 41 -13.04 19.84 8.89
CA GLY A 41 -14.48 20.08 8.96
C GLY A 41 -15.09 20.49 7.62
N LYS A 42 -14.37 21.34 6.86
CA LYS A 42 -14.77 21.75 5.51
C LYS A 42 -14.76 20.57 4.52
N LEU A 43 -13.76 19.71 4.58
CA LEU A 43 -13.69 18.49 3.75
C LEU A 43 -14.84 17.54 4.08
N LEU A 44 -15.17 17.31 5.36
CA LEU A 44 -16.32 16.48 5.74
C LEU A 44 -17.63 17.04 5.21
N GLN A 45 -17.84 18.36 5.36
CA GLN A 45 -19.02 19.02 4.84
C GLN A 45 -19.08 18.89 3.31
N HIS A 46 -17.95 19.12 2.63
CA HIS A 46 -17.86 18.97 1.18
C HIS A 46 -18.17 17.54 0.72
N CYS A 47 -17.67 16.51 1.41
CA CYS A 47 -18.03 15.12 1.17
C CYS A 47 -19.54 14.86 1.35
N THR A 48 -20.15 15.46 2.37
CA THR A 48 -21.58 15.30 2.65
C THR A 48 -22.43 15.93 1.55
N ASP A 49 -22.02 17.10 1.06
CA ASP A 49 -22.79 17.88 0.10
C ASP A 49 -22.61 17.39 -1.35
N HIS A 50 -21.40 16.96 -1.71
CA HIS A 50 -21.02 16.68 -3.11
C HIS A 50 -20.57 15.24 -3.37
N GLY A 51 -20.24 14.48 -2.32
CA GLY A 51 -19.63 13.16 -2.44
C GLY A 51 -18.26 13.21 -3.12
N SER A 52 -17.93 12.13 -3.84
CA SER A 52 -16.72 12.03 -4.66
C SER A 52 -17.07 11.61 -6.08
N PHE A 53 -16.51 12.26 -7.09
CA PHE A 53 -16.80 11.94 -8.48
C PHE A 53 -16.22 10.60 -8.94
N ASP A 54 -15.17 10.09 -8.29
CA ASP A 54 -14.55 8.80 -8.56
C ASP A 54 -14.83 7.75 -7.47
N GLY A 55 -15.61 8.12 -6.45
CA GLY A 55 -15.92 7.28 -5.30
C GLY A 55 -14.78 7.12 -4.28
N GLY A 56 -13.62 7.76 -4.51
CA GLY A 56 -12.45 7.73 -3.62
C GLY A 56 -12.08 9.09 -3.06
N ASP A 57 -10.95 9.15 -2.35
CA ASP A 57 -10.42 10.41 -1.78
C ASP A 57 -9.93 11.37 -2.88
N GLN A 58 -9.38 10.86 -3.98
CA GLN A 58 -8.86 11.68 -5.08
C GLN A 58 -9.95 12.61 -5.65
N GLY A 59 -11.17 12.11 -5.85
CA GLY A 59 -12.28 12.93 -6.34
C GLY A 59 -12.77 13.99 -5.34
N VAL A 60 -12.79 13.67 -4.05
CA VAL A 60 -13.08 14.65 -2.99
C VAL A 60 -12.03 15.76 -3.01
N LEU A 61 -10.75 15.39 -2.95
CA LEU A 61 -9.65 16.33 -2.82
C LEU A 61 -9.53 17.23 -4.04
N ASN A 62 -9.68 16.69 -5.26
CA ASN A 62 -9.65 17.49 -6.49
C ASN A 62 -10.86 18.43 -6.61
N SER A 63 -12.04 18.03 -6.13
CA SER A 63 -13.21 18.91 -6.15
C SER A 63 -13.15 20.01 -5.08
N PHE A 64 -12.49 19.75 -3.95
CA PHE A 64 -12.27 20.71 -2.88
C PHE A 64 -11.14 21.70 -3.21
N PHE A 65 -9.97 21.20 -3.64
CA PHE A 65 -8.81 22.00 -4.08
C PHE A 65 -8.82 22.18 -5.61
N ASN A 66 -9.93 22.69 -6.13
CA ASN A 66 -10.24 22.70 -7.56
C ASN A 66 -9.43 23.71 -8.40
N ASP A 67 -8.67 24.59 -7.76
CA ASP A 67 -7.81 25.57 -8.42
C ASP A 67 -6.39 25.05 -8.66
N TRP A 68 -6.05 23.84 -8.17
CA TRP A 68 -4.71 23.25 -8.27
C TRP A 68 -4.13 23.30 -9.69
N SER A 69 -4.92 22.98 -10.72
CA SER A 69 -4.44 22.91 -12.11
C SER A 69 -4.15 24.27 -12.76
N THR A 70 -4.64 25.38 -12.17
CA THR A 70 -4.60 26.70 -12.84
C THR A 70 -4.00 27.82 -11.99
N ALA A 71 -3.96 27.68 -10.66
CA ALA A 71 -3.60 28.79 -9.77
C ALA A 71 -2.09 29.00 -9.62
N ASP A 72 -1.35 27.97 -9.16
CA ASP A 72 0.06 28.12 -8.78
C ASP A 72 0.90 26.90 -9.16
N ILE A 73 1.86 27.11 -10.07
CA ILE A 73 2.80 26.07 -10.52
C ILE A 73 3.69 25.56 -9.38
N SER A 74 3.92 26.33 -8.31
CA SER A 74 4.70 25.90 -7.16
C SER A 74 4.05 24.72 -6.43
N LYS A 75 2.72 24.57 -6.57
CA LYS A 75 1.91 23.47 -6.03
C LYS A 75 1.88 22.23 -6.92
N HIS A 76 2.47 22.29 -8.10
CA HIS A 76 2.70 21.13 -8.95
C HIS A 76 3.99 20.46 -8.53
N LEU A 77 3.88 19.32 -7.84
CA LEU A 77 5.03 18.47 -7.58
C LEU A 77 5.49 17.84 -8.91
N PRO A 78 6.81 17.80 -9.17
CA PRO A 78 7.32 17.05 -10.30
C PRO A 78 6.84 15.59 -10.25
N PHE A 79 6.51 15.02 -11.41
CA PHE A 79 5.92 13.68 -11.53
C PHE A 79 6.76 12.58 -10.84
N ILE A 80 8.08 12.76 -10.75
CA ILE A 80 9.01 11.85 -10.06
C ILE A 80 8.78 11.71 -8.54
N TYR A 81 8.01 12.61 -7.92
CA TYR A 81 7.60 12.52 -6.51
C TYR A 81 6.34 11.68 -6.29
N ASN A 82 5.69 11.22 -7.36
CA ASN A 82 4.57 10.29 -7.32
C ASN A 82 4.50 9.51 -8.65
N LEU A 83 5.61 8.85 -9.01
CA LEU A 83 5.70 8.15 -10.29
C LEU A 83 4.79 6.93 -10.26
N SER A 84 3.66 7.01 -10.95
CA SER A 84 2.75 5.89 -11.15
C SER A 84 3.43 4.75 -11.90
N SER A 85 3.32 3.52 -11.38
CA SER A 85 3.76 2.30 -12.05
C SER A 85 3.11 2.13 -13.43
N ILE A 86 1.91 2.69 -13.63
CA ILE A 86 1.18 2.65 -14.90
C ILE A 86 1.87 3.53 -15.95
N ALA A 87 2.37 4.71 -15.57
CA ALA A 87 3.02 5.63 -16.49
C ALA A 87 4.32 5.08 -17.09
N ILE A 88 4.94 4.12 -16.40
CA ILE A 88 6.18 3.48 -16.83
C ILE A 88 5.96 2.65 -18.13
N TYR A 89 4.79 2.02 -18.29
CA TYR A 89 4.47 1.25 -19.49
C TYR A 89 3.76 2.08 -20.57
N THR A 90 2.89 3.02 -20.18
CA THR A 90 2.09 3.80 -21.16
C THR A 90 2.93 4.78 -21.95
N TYR A 91 4.00 5.34 -21.35
CA TYR A 91 4.90 6.26 -22.04
C TYR A 91 6.38 5.88 -21.86
N LEU A 92 6.72 4.68 -22.30
CA LEU A 92 8.06 4.10 -22.15
C LEU A 92 9.23 5.01 -22.63
N PRO A 93 9.15 5.76 -23.75
CA PRO A 93 10.19 6.71 -24.12
C PRO A 93 10.48 7.76 -23.04
N ALA A 94 9.43 8.35 -22.44
CA ALA A 94 9.59 9.33 -21.36
C ALA A 94 10.18 8.67 -20.12
N PHE A 95 9.75 7.45 -19.78
CA PHE A 95 10.34 6.71 -18.67
C PHE A 95 11.82 6.38 -18.90
N LYS A 96 12.22 5.96 -20.11
CA LYS A 96 13.64 5.72 -20.43
C LYS A 96 14.48 7.00 -20.26
N GLN A 97 13.92 8.16 -20.57
CA GLN A 97 14.60 9.44 -20.47
C GLN A 97 14.65 9.99 -19.03
N TYR A 98 13.56 9.89 -18.27
CA TYR A 98 13.38 10.59 -16.99
C TYR A 98 13.21 9.66 -15.78
N GLY A 99 12.88 8.39 -16.00
CA GLY A 99 12.54 7.42 -14.96
C GLY A 99 13.67 7.10 -13.99
N GLY A 100 14.93 7.27 -14.42
CA GLY A 100 16.09 7.17 -13.53
C GLY A 100 16.12 8.23 -12.41
N ASN A 101 15.33 9.30 -12.54
CA ASN A 101 15.22 10.37 -11.54
C ASN A 101 14.06 10.14 -10.56
N ALA A 102 13.38 8.98 -10.60
CA ALA A 102 12.26 8.68 -9.73
C ALA A 102 12.66 8.79 -8.24
N LYS A 103 11.85 9.50 -7.46
CA LYS A 103 12.02 9.62 -6.00
C LYS A 103 11.00 8.79 -5.23
N VAL A 104 9.78 8.70 -5.73
CA VAL A 104 8.70 7.89 -5.18
C VAL A 104 8.04 7.13 -6.30
N VAL A 105 7.80 5.84 -6.08
CA VAL A 105 7.05 4.98 -6.98
C VAL A 105 5.72 4.66 -6.32
N HIS A 106 4.64 4.85 -7.08
CA HIS A 106 3.28 4.55 -6.66
C HIS A 106 2.76 3.34 -7.44
N PHE A 107 2.62 2.22 -6.74
CA PHE A 107 2.04 0.99 -7.30
C PHE A 107 0.51 1.10 -7.41
N LEU A 108 0.07 1.85 -8.43
CA LEU A 108 -1.32 1.95 -8.82
C LEU A 108 -1.81 0.65 -9.49
N GLY A 109 -3.13 0.48 -9.48
CA GLY A 109 -3.79 -0.70 -10.04
C GLY A 109 -4.20 -1.72 -8.98
N LYS A 110 -4.87 -2.77 -9.46
CA LYS A 110 -5.46 -3.84 -8.63
C LYS A 110 -4.41 -4.77 -8.04
N THR A 111 -3.37 -5.08 -8.81
CA THR A 111 -2.31 -5.99 -8.37
C THR A 111 -1.28 -5.22 -7.58
N LYS A 112 -1.22 -5.45 -6.27
CA LYS A 112 -0.29 -4.79 -5.36
C LYS A 112 1.01 -5.57 -5.22
N PRO A 113 2.11 -4.94 -4.76
CA PRO A 113 3.38 -5.66 -4.58
C PRO A 113 3.26 -6.92 -3.73
N TRP A 114 2.45 -6.87 -2.66
CA TRP A 114 2.16 -7.99 -1.74
C TRP A 114 1.16 -9.02 -2.27
N SER A 115 0.71 -8.90 -3.52
CA SER A 115 -0.09 -9.92 -4.21
C SER A 115 0.78 -10.99 -4.88
N TYR A 116 2.09 -10.73 -5.00
CA TYR A 116 3.07 -11.67 -5.52
C TYR A 116 3.66 -12.56 -4.41
N THR A 117 4.43 -13.55 -4.81
CA THR A 117 5.27 -14.39 -3.96
C THR A 117 6.73 -14.10 -4.27
N TYR A 118 7.57 -14.06 -3.23
CA TYR A 118 8.99 -13.75 -3.36
C TYR A 118 9.87 -14.87 -2.81
N ASN A 119 10.76 -15.41 -3.64
CA ASN A 119 11.78 -16.34 -3.22
C ASN A 119 13.00 -15.55 -2.72
N THR A 120 13.27 -15.64 -1.43
CA THR A 120 14.34 -14.86 -0.76
C THR A 120 15.74 -15.30 -1.21
N THR A 121 15.92 -16.56 -1.61
CA THR A 121 17.19 -17.12 -2.06
C THR A 121 17.49 -16.78 -3.52
N SER A 122 16.57 -17.11 -4.43
CA SER A 122 16.76 -16.85 -5.87
C SER A 122 16.45 -15.40 -6.26
N ARG A 123 15.87 -14.62 -5.34
CA ARG A 123 15.35 -13.27 -5.58
C ARG A 123 14.38 -13.22 -6.75
N GLN A 124 13.55 -14.25 -6.88
CA GLN A 124 12.54 -14.34 -7.94
C GLN A 124 11.16 -14.00 -7.40
N ILE A 125 10.41 -13.24 -8.20
CA ILE A 125 9.03 -12.88 -7.92
C ILE A 125 8.13 -13.73 -8.82
N THR A 126 7.15 -14.40 -8.23
CA THR A 126 6.16 -15.23 -8.93
C THR A 126 4.74 -14.85 -8.49
N GLY A 127 3.71 -15.30 -9.21
CA GLY A 127 2.32 -15.05 -8.83
C GLY A 127 1.73 -13.77 -9.41
N SER A 128 1.26 -13.86 -10.64
CA SER A 128 0.07 -13.21 -11.22
C SER A 128 0.12 -13.53 -12.70
N ALA A 129 -0.86 -14.29 -13.19
CA ALA A 129 -0.84 -14.92 -14.51
C ALA A 129 -0.85 -13.91 -15.69
N ASP A 130 -1.09 -12.62 -15.44
CA ASP A 130 -1.33 -11.64 -16.52
C ASP A 130 -0.46 -10.35 -16.52
N ASP A 131 0.32 -10.02 -15.47
CA ASP A 131 0.87 -8.64 -15.37
C ASP A 131 2.33 -8.51 -14.88
N ALA A 132 3.07 -9.61 -14.70
CA ALA A 132 4.43 -9.55 -14.14
C ALA A 132 5.52 -9.01 -15.09
N THR A 133 5.18 -8.43 -16.24
CA THR A 133 6.14 -8.18 -17.33
C THR A 133 6.65 -6.75 -17.42
N THR A 134 6.12 -5.81 -16.67
CA THR A 134 6.41 -4.41 -16.98
C THR A 134 7.57 -3.83 -16.18
N HIS A 135 7.70 -4.04 -14.86
CA HIS A 135 8.70 -3.29 -14.06
C HIS A 135 9.41 -4.10 -12.95
N PRO A 136 10.33 -5.02 -13.30
CA PRO A 136 10.97 -5.91 -12.33
C PRO A 136 11.79 -5.15 -11.28
N THR A 137 12.42 -4.02 -11.61
CA THR A 137 13.37 -3.36 -10.69
C THR A 137 12.69 -2.76 -9.46
N PHE A 138 11.67 -1.92 -9.61
CA PHE A 138 11.00 -1.32 -8.45
C PHE A 138 10.23 -2.34 -7.62
N LEU A 139 9.62 -3.34 -8.26
CA LEU A 139 8.97 -4.44 -7.54
C LEU A 139 10.01 -5.28 -6.76
N GLN A 140 11.19 -5.49 -7.34
CA GLN A 140 12.31 -6.16 -6.69
C GLN A 140 12.83 -5.36 -5.49
N ASP A 141 12.94 -4.04 -5.60
CA ASP A 141 13.35 -3.16 -4.49
C ASP A 141 12.34 -3.23 -3.34
N TRP A 142 11.03 -3.20 -3.65
CA TRP A 142 9.97 -3.34 -2.66
C TRP A 142 10.07 -4.67 -1.90
N TRP A 143 10.20 -5.79 -2.63
CA TRP A 143 10.32 -7.12 -2.02
C TRP A 143 11.62 -7.30 -1.24
N SER A 144 12.73 -6.73 -1.72
CA SER A 144 14.01 -6.75 -1.02
C SER A 144 13.91 -6.03 0.33
N LEU A 145 13.29 -4.83 0.36
CA LEU A 145 13.05 -4.09 1.60
C LEU A 145 12.09 -4.84 2.54
N TYR A 146 10.96 -5.30 2.01
CA TYR A 146 9.95 -6.01 2.79
C TYR A 146 10.53 -7.29 3.44
N SER A 147 11.20 -8.13 2.67
CA SER A 147 11.79 -9.39 3.16
C SER A 147 12.95 -9.18 4.14
N SER A 148 13.81 -8.20 3.91
CA SER A 148 15.00 -7.97 4.76
C SER A 148 14.71 -7.20 6.04
N THR A 149 13.67 -6.37 6.05
CA THR A 149 13.40 -5.44 7.17
C THR A 149 12.05 -5.72 7.82
N VAL A 150 10.97 -5.81 7.03
CA VAL A 150 9.61 -5.93 7.57
C VAL A 150 9.30 -7.34 8.05
N VAL A 151 9.70 -8.38 7.31
CA VAL A 151 9.43 -9.77 7.69
C VAL A 151 10.08 -10.15 9.03
N PRO A 152 11.37 -9.85 9.30
CA PRO A 152 11.97 -10.10 10.61
C PRO A 152 11.24 -9.36 11.74
N MET A 153 10.84 -8.10 11.52
CA MET A 153 10.06 -7.34 12.50
C MET A 153 8.70 -7.97 12.78
N LEU A 154 8.02 -8.49 11.75
CA LEU A 154 6.75 -9.21 11.93
C LEU A 154 6.94 -10.54 12.65
N GLN A 155 8.00 -11.29 12.35
CA GLN A 155 8.34 -12.53 13.06
C GLN A 155 8.56 -12.29 14.55
N GLU A 156 9.30 -11.24 14.92
CA GLU A 156 9.51 -10.87 16.33
C GLU A 156 8.17 -10.55 17.04
N GLN A 157 7.23 -9.91 16.34
CA GLN A 157 5.92 -9.56 16.90
C GLN A 157 4.97 -10.74 17.02
N HIS A 158 4.96 -11.65 16.04
CA HIS A 158 4.07 -12.80 16.01
C HIS A 158 4.59 -13.99 16.83
N GLY A 159 5.89 -14.01 17.16
CA GLY A 159 6.52 -15.15 17.83
C GLY A 159 6.36 -16.42 17.00
N ASP A 160 5.84 -17.48 17.62
CA ASP A 160 5.60 -18.77 16.96
C ASP A 160 4.31 -18.81 16.13
N GLN A 161 3.49 -17.76 16.14
CA GLN A 161 2.23 -17.75 15.39
C GLN A 161 2.49 -17.66 13.88
N PRO A 162 1.89 -18.54 13.07
CA PRO A 162 2.05 -18.48 11.63
C PRO A 162 1.41 -17.20 11.07
N PHE A 163 2.09 -16.55 10.13
CA PHE A 163 1.54 -15.43 9.36
C PHE A 163 1.95 -15.52 7.89
N TYR A 164 1.11 -14.98 7.02
CA TYR A 164 1.40 -14.95 5.59
C TYR A 164 2.33 -13.78 5.25
N SER A 165 3.61 -14.07 5.01
CA SER A 165 4.60 -13.08 4.55
C SER A 165 4.64 -12.95 3.01
N GLY A 166 4.15 -13.95 2.28
CA GLY A 166 4.39 -14.05 0.83
C GLY A 166 5.85 -14.32 0.45
N CYS A 167 6.75 -14.48 1.42
CA CYS A 167 8.12 -14.95 1.20
C CYS A 167 8.14 -16.48 1.26
N VAL A 168 8.80 -17.11 0.29
CA VAL A 168 9.02 -18.56 0.26
C VAL A 168 10.49 -18.87 0.47
N GLU A 169 10.77 -19.68 1.47
CA GLU A 169 12.05 -20.37 1.63
C GLU A 169 11.98 -21.72 0.90
N PRO A 170 13.09 -22.23 0.33
CA PRO A 170 13.09 -23.60 -0.14
C PRO A 170 12.76 -24.55 1.02
N PRO A 171 12.03 -25.65 0.81
CA PRO A 171 11.96 -26.69 1.82
C PRO A 171 13.40 -27.12 2.15
N PRO A 172 13.74 -27.37 3.42
CA PRO A 172 15.02 -27.97 3.74
C PRO A 172 15.16 -29.24 2.90
N CYS A 173 16.19 -29.32 2.08
CA CYS A 173 16.60 -30.58 1.48
C CYS A 173 16.85 -31.55 2.65
N ASP A 174 16.11 -32.66 2.64
CA ASP A 174 16.04 -33.72 3.65
C ASP A 174 14.95 -33.54 4.71
N MET A 175 13.74 -34.07 4.45
CA MET A 175 13.24 -35.26 5.16
C MET A 175 12.10 -35.94 4.39
N ILE A 176 12.19 -37.26 4.35
CA ILE A 176 11.30 -38.23 3.72
C ILE A 176 9.96 -38.30 4.50
N THR A 177 8.89 -38.48 3.75
CA THR A 177 7.48 -38.77 4.12
C THR A 177 7.28 -39.65 5.35
N VAL A 178 6.25 -39.36 6.17
CA VAL A 178 5.32 -40.38 6.70
C VAL A 178 3.90 -39.81 6.82
N GLU A 179 2.97 -40.34 6.03
CA GLU A 179 1.52 -40.22 6.25
C GLU A 179 1.11 -40.96 7.53
N SER A 180 0.26 -40.36 8.36
CA SER A 180 -0.46 -41.11 9.41
C SER A 180 -1.94 -40.72 9.49
N VAL A 181 -2.75 -41.61 8.91
CA VAL A 181 -4.06 -42.17 9.29
C VAL A 181 -4.95 -41.37 10.27
N GLN A 182 -6.18 -41.16 9.81
CA GLN A 182 -7.37 -40.72 10.55
C GLN A 182 -7.74 -41.66 11.70
N ASP A 183 -8.12 -41.10 12.85
CA ASP A 183 -9.12 -41.75 13.71
C ASP A 183 -10.04 -40.71 14.34
N GLY A 184 -11.33 -41.02 14.37
CA GLY A 184 -12.40 -40.08 14.69
C GLY A 184 -12.96 -40.27 16.08
N THR A 185 -13.31 -39.17 16.76
CA THR A 185 -14.49 -39.09 17.65
C THR A 185 -14.83 -37.63 18.01
N CYS A 186 -16.12 -37.30 18.07
CA CYS A 186 -16.73 -36.05 18.57
C CYS A 186 -17.68 -36.39 19.74
N PRO A 187 -18.31 -35.43 20.47
CA PRO A 187 -17.94 -34.03 20.73
C PRO A 187 -17.98 -33.68 22.24
N ALA A 188 -17.38 -32.55 22.64
CA ALA A 188 -17.77 -31.84 23.86
C ALA A 188 -17.98 -30.36 23.52
N PHE A 189 -19.13 -29.84 23.92
CA PHE A 189 -19.53 -28.44 23.81
C PHE A 189 -18.56 -27.58 24.60
N ASP A 190 -17.71 -26.81 23.91
CA ASP A 190 -17.08 -25.63 24.46
C ASP A 190 -17.49 -24.41 23.66
N GLN A 191 -17.79 -23.35 24.41
CA GLN A 191 -18.40 -22.12 23.94
C GLN A 191 -17.55 -21.49 22.84
N ALA A 192 -18.18 -21.24 21.69
CA ALA A 192 -17.55 -20.61 20.55
C ALA A 192 -17.07 -19.19 20.90
N ILE A 193 -15.78 -19.07 21.21
CA ILE A 193 -15.03 -17.85 20.94
C ILE A 193 -15.20 -17.60 19.43
N PRO A 194 -15.66 -16.42 18.98
CA PRO A 194 -15.74 -16.13 17.55
C PRO A 194 -14.35 -16.40 16.95
N PRO A 195 -14.23 -17.11 15.82
CA PRO A 195 -12.93 -17.36 15.22
C PRO A 195 -12.26 -16.00 14.98
N GLU A 196 -11.07 -15.81 15.55
CA GLU A 196 -10.22 -14.67 15.19
C GLU A 196 -10.03 -14.72 13.67
N LEU A 197 -10.44 -13.65 12.97
CA LEU A 197 -10.26 -13.55 11.52
C LEU A 197 -8.79 -13.80 11.19
N SER A 198 -8.53 -14.69 10.24
CA SER A 198 -7.16 -14.95 9.80
C SER A 198 -6.54 -13.66 9.22
N SER A 199 -5.21 -13.57 9.27
CA SER A 199 -4.49 -12.42 8.69
C SER A 199 -4.82 -12.21 7.21
N GLU A 200 -5.10 -13.30 6.49
CA GLU A 200 -5.45 -13.27 5.07
C GLU A 200 -6.86 -12.72 4.84
N GLU A 201 -7.86 -13.17 5.60
CA GLU A 201 -9.23 -12.65 5.50
C GLU A 201 -9.29 -11.17 5.89
N ARG A 202 -8.55 -10.77 6.92
CA ARG A 202 -8.44 -9.36 7.32
C ARG A 202 -7.84 -8.51 6.20
N LYS A 203 -6.75 -8.98 5.58
CA LYS A 203 -6.14 -8.32 4.40
C LYS A 203 -7.14 -8.20 3.25
N GLN A 204 -7.89 -9.26 2.93
CA GLN A 204 -8.87 -9.22 1.85
C GLN A 204 -9.97 -8.18 2.10
N LYS A 205 -10.43 -8.02 3.35
CA LYS A 205 -11.38 -6.97 3.71
C LYS A 205 -10.82 -5.57 3.50
N TRP A 206 -9.55 -5.33 3.86
CA TRP A 206 -8.87 -4.06 3.57
C TRP A 206 -8.84 -3.73 2.07
N GLU A 207 -8.46 -4.70 1.23
CA GLU A 207 -8.41 -4.51 -0.23
C GLU A 207 -9.78 -4.23 -0.86
N GLN A 208 -10.87 -4.65 -0.20
CA GLN A 208 -12.25 -4.42 -0.64
C GLN A 208 -12.85 -3.13 -0.06
N GLY A 209 -12.08 -2.34 0.70
CA GLY A 209 -12.58 -1.14 1.39
C GLY A 209 -13.49 -1.44 2.58
N GLN A 210 -13.46 -2.68 3.09
CA GLN A 210 -14.28 -3.18 4.20
C GLN A 210 -13.45 -3.37 5.49
N ALA A 211 -12.43 -2.54 5.70
CA ALA A 211 -11.66 -2.56 6.93
C ALA A 211 -12.54 -2.26 8.15
N ASP A 212 -12.24 -2.88 9.29
CA ASP A 212 -12.99 -2.72 10.53
C ASP A 212 -12.57 -1.45 11.29
N TYR A 213 -12.94 -0.30 10.75
CA TYR A 213 -12.54 1.03 11.25
C TYR A 213 -12.97 1.32 12.69
N LEU A 214 -13.91 0.55 13.26
CA LEU A 214 -14.40 0.72 14.63
C LEU A 214 -13.86 -0.35 15.60
N GLY A 215 -13.29 -1.44 15.09
CA GLY A 215 -12.73 -2.52 15.90
C GLY A 215 -11.23 -2.69 15.67
N MET A 216 -10.84 -3.81 15.06
CA MET A 216 -9.43 -4.21 14.96
C MET A 216 -8.57 -3.26 14.10
N ASP A 217 -9.19 -2.54 13.16
CA ASP A 217 -8.53 -1.61 12.25
C ASP A 217 -8.76 -0.14 12.65
N SER A 218 -9.24 0.10 13.87
CA SER A 218 -9.47 1.44 14.39
C SER A 218 -8.19 2.27 14.47
N PHE A 219 -8.36 3.59 14.32
CA PHE A 219 -7.26 4.54 14.42
C PHE A 219 -6.51 4.43 15.75
N ASP A 220 -7.22 4.17 16.86
CA ASP A 220 -6.59 4.01 18.17
C ASP A 220 -5.62 2.84 18.21
N ASN A 221 -5.98 1.71 17.59
CA ASN A 221 -5.11 0.53 17.48
C ASN A 221 -3.90 0.82 16.57
N ILE A 222 -4.13 1.50 15.44
CA ILE A 222 -3.05 1.90 14.52
C ILE A 222 -2.09 2.86 15.22
N LYS A 223 -2.61 3.88 15.90
CA LYS A 223 -1.82 4.88 16.63
C LYS A 223 -1.00 4.21 17.74
N LYS A 224 -1.62 3.34 18.55
CA LYS A 224 -0.90 2.59 19.60
C LYS A 224 0.25 1.77 19.02
N LYS A 225 0.09 1.20 17.82
CA LYS A 225 1.15 0.47 17.12
C LYS A 225 2.25 1.41 16.61
N LEU A 226 1.91 2.56 16.03
CA LEU A 226 2.89 3.56 15.60
C LEU A 226 3.72 4.10 16.78
N ASP A 227 3.05 4.42 17.89
CA ASP A 227 3.69 4.91 19.12
C ASP A 227 4.64 3.86 19.73
N SER A 228 4.43 2.57 19.49
CA SER A 228 5.37 1.53 19.95
C SER A 228 6.65 1.45 19.10
N PHE A 229 6.61 1.90 17.84
CA PHE A 229 7.76 1.90 16.94
C PHE A 229 8.56 3.22 16.98
N LEU A 230 7.91 4.36 17.23
CA LEU A 230 8.51 5.70 17.17
C LEU A 230 9.15 6.16 18.50
N LYS A 231 9.67 5.23 19.32
CA LYS A 231 10.34 5.55 20.59
C LYS A 231 11.72 6.15 20.42
#